data_AF-A0A5H2XUU6-F1
#
_entry.id   AF-A0A5H2XUU6-F1
#
_cell.length_a   1.000
_cell.length_b   1.000
_cell.length_c   1.000
_cell.angle_alpha   90.00
_cell.angle_beta   90.00
_cell.angle_gamma   90.00
#
_symmetry.space_group_name_H-M   'P 1'
#
loop_
_entity.id
_entity.type
_entity.pdbx_description
1 polymer ?
#
loop_
_entity_poly.entity_id
_entity_poly.type
_entity_poly.pdbx_seq_one_letter_code
_entity_poly.pdbx_strand_id
1 'polypeptide(L)'
;MGVLVGRQAPDFTAAAVLGNGEIVDSYNLHENIKGKKAVIFFYPLDFTFVCPSELIAFDKRFEEFQKRGVEVIGVSIDSQFSHNAWRNTPVNEGGIGPVKYALVADVKHEIC
;
A
#
# COMPACT_ATOMS: atom_id res chain seq x y z
N MET A 1 -15.25 9.76 -16.81
CA MET A 1 -13.88 9.30 -16.56
C MET A 1 -12.91 10.33 -17.13
N GLY A 2 -12.15 11.02 -16.29
CA GLY A 2 -11.21 12.06 -16.74
C GLY A 2 -9.82 11.47 -17.00
N VAL A 3 -9.05 12.05 -17.93
CA VAL A 3 -7.62 11.75 -18.07
C VAL A 3 -6.90 12.34 -16.85
N LEU A 4 -6.40 11.47 -15.97
CA LEU A 4 -5.69 11.85 -14.74
C LEU A 4 -4.18 12.09 -14.96
N VAL A 5 -3.62 11.52 -16.03
CA VAL A 5 -2.19 11.63 -16.33
C VAL A 5 -1.79 13.09 -16.54
N GLY A 6 -0.70 13.51 -15.89
CA GLY A 6 -0.18 14.87 -15.94
C GLY A 6 -0.87 15.86 -14.99
N ARG A 7 -1.92 15.43 -14.27
CA ARG A 7 -2.53 16.21 -13.19
C ARG A 7 -1.89 15.86 -11.85
N GLN A 8 -2.06 16.75 -10.87
CA GLN A 8 -1.72 16.44 -9.49
C GLN A 8 -2.54 15.23 -9.02
N ALA A 9 -1.88 14.28 -8.35
CA ALA A 9 -2.56 13.12 -7.78
C ALA A 9 -3.58 13.60 -6.73
N PRO A 10 -4.83 13.09 -6.76
CA PRO A 10 -5.82 13.36 -5.73
C PRO A 10 -5.25 13.03 -4.35
N ASP A 11 -5.47 13.92 -3.39
CA ASP A 11 -5.11 13.64 -2.00
C ASP A 11 -6.19 12.77 -1.35
N PHE A 12 -5.79 11.97 -0.37
CA PHE A 12 -6.71 11.17 0.43
C PHE A 12 -6.16 10.99 1.84
N THR A 13 -7.08 10.75 2.78
CA THR A 13 -6.77 10.34 4.14
C THR A 13 -7.59 9.12 4.50
N ALA A 14 -6.93 8.02 4.87
CA ALA A 14 -7.57 6.75 5.19
C ALA A 14 -6.80 5.97 6.26
N ALA A 15 -7.38 4.91 6.79
CA ALA A 15 -6.66 4.01 7.68
C ALA A 15 -5.59 3.23 6.90
N ALA A 16 -4.49 2.85 7.56
CA ALA A 16 -3.41 2.10 6.94
C ALA A 16 -2.66 1.24 7.96
N VAL A 17 -1.93 0.24 7.45
CA VAL A 17 -0.89 -0.48 8.18
C VAL A 17 0.45 -0.01 7.64
N LEU A 18 1.28 0.58 8.51
CA LEU A 18 2.60 1.07 8.15
C LEU A 18 3.58 -0.10 7.97
N GLY A 19 4.73 0.18 7.32
CA GLY A 19 5.77 -0.84 7.07
C GLY A 19 6.36 -1.46 8.35
N ASN A 20 6.27 -0.78 9.49
CA ASN A 20 6.65 -1.30 10.81
C ASN A 20 5.56 -2.24 11.42
N GLY A 21 4.37 -2.31 10.83
CA GLY A 21 3.21 -3.07 11.32
C GLY A 21 2.26 -2.28 12.20
N GLU A 22 2.50 -0.99 12.42
CA GLU A 22 1.61 -0.12 13.18
C GLU A 22 0.35 0.20 12.38
N ILE A 23 -0.80 0.07 13.01
CA ILE A 23 -2.08 0.48 12.45
C ILE A 23 -2.31 1.96 12.78
N VAL A 24 -2.57 2.76 11.75
CA VAL A 24 -2.92 4.19 11.88
C VAL A 24 -4.29 4.45 11.26
N ASP A 25 -5.09 5.28 11.91
CA ASP A 25 -6.45 5.61 11.43
C ASP A 25 -6.46 6.76 10.41
N SER A 26 -5.36 7.51 10.30
CA SER A 26 -5.27 8.73 9.50
C SER A 26 -3.94 8.84 8.75
N TYR A 27 -3.76 7.99 7.75
CA TYR A 27 -2.68 8.09 6.76
C TYR A 27 -3.07 9.07 5.65
N ASN A 28 -2.40 10.22 5.56
CA ASN A 28 -2.59 11.18 4.47
C ASN A 28 -1.54 11.00 3.36
N LEU A 29 -1.96 10.95 2.09
CA LEU A 29 -1.03 10.74 0.98
C LEU A 29 -0.01 11.88 0.85
N HIS A 30 -0.47 13.12 0.70
CA HIS A 30 0.41 14.26 0.41
C HIS A 30 1.44 14.52 1.51
N GLU A 31 1.08 14.32 2.78
CA GLU A 31 1.98 14.41 3.92
C GLU A 31 3.08 13.34 3.86
N ASN A 32 2.74 12.10 3.54
CA ASN A 32 3.68 10.97 3.50
C ASN A 32 4.61 11.00 2.28
N ILE A 33 4.20 11.62 1.17
CA ILE A 33 5.02 11.71 -0.05
C ILE A 33 5.68 13.08 -0.24
N LYS A 34 5.61 13.96 0.77
CA LYS A 34 6.10 15.34 0.66
C LYS A 34 7.58 15.40 0.27
N GLY A 35 7.87 16.00 -0.88
CA GLY A 35 9.23 16.13 -1.41
C GLY A 35 9.83 14.83 -1.98
N LYS A 36 9.04 13.75 -2.06
CA LYS A 36 9.42 12.45 -2.61
C LYS A 36 8.56 12.10 -3.81
N LYS A 37 9.05 11.19 -4.65
CA LYS A 37 8.21 10.53 -5.65
C LYS A 37 7.47 9.38 -4.97
N ALA A 38 6.35 8.95 -5.53
CA ALA A 38 5.61 7.80 -5.01
C ALA A 38 5.17 6.86 -6.12
N VAL A 39 5.18 5.57 -5.82
CA VAL A 39 4.48 4.53 -6.55
C VAL A 39 3.30 4.10 -5.68
N ILE A 40 2.11 4.41 -6.14
CA ILE A 40 0.85 3.96 -5.54
C ILE A 40 0.33 2.86 -6.45
N PHE A 41 0.14 1.67 -5.92
CA PHE A 41 -0.40 0.54 -6.67
C PHE A 41 -1.64 0.00 -5.98
N PHE A 42 -2.63 -0.34 -6.79
CA PHE A 42 -3.91 -0.87 -6.33
C PHE A 42 -3.93 -2.36 -6.60
N TYR A 43 -4.35 -3.15 -5.62
CA TYR A 43 -4.56 -4.57 -5.77
C TYR A 43 -6.00 -4.92 -5.36
N PRO A 44 -6.63 -5.95 -5.95
CA PRO A 44 -8.05 -6.19 -5.77
C PRO A 44 -8.46 -6.49 -4.32
N LEU A 45 -7.83 -7.52 -3.71
CA LEU A 45 -8.22 -8.06 -2.42
C LEU A 45 -7.05 -8.79 -1.74
N ASP A 46 -6.99 -8.67 -0.41
CA ASP A 46 -6.19 -9.50 0.49
C ASP A 46 -6.57 -11.00 0.39
N PHE A 47 -5.65 -11.89 0.78
CA PHE A 47 -5.88 -13.34 0.84
C PHE A 47 -6.34 -14.01 -0.48
N THR A 48 -5.91 -13.46 -1.63
CA THR A 48 -6.15 -14.04 -2.95
C THR A 48 -4.88 -14.61 -3.59
N PHE A 49 -5.02 -15.46 -4.62
CA PHE A 49 -3.93 -16.33 -5.10
C PHE A 49 -2.91 -15.68 -6.05
N VAL A 50 -3.22 -14.53 -6.67
CA VAL A 50 -2.33 -13.87 -7.64
C VAL A 50 -1.60 -12.67 -7.02
N CYS A 51 -2.30 -11.91 -6.18
CA CYS A 51 -1.83 -10.66 -5.56
C CYS A 51 -0.53 -10.75 -4.74
N PRO A 52 -0.23 -11.79 -3.94
CA PRO A 52 0.93 -11.75 -3.06
C PRO A 52 2.24 -11.66 -3.86
N SER A 53 2.29 -12.17 -5.09
CA SER A 53 3.49 -12.12 -5.93
C SER A 53 3.93 -10.69 -6.26
N GLU A 54 2.99 -9.79 -6.55
CA GLU A 54 3.26 -8.39 -6.87
C GLU A 54 3.74 -7.62 -5.62
N LEU A 55 3.02 -7.79 -4.50
CA LEU A 55 3.37 -7.18 -3.22
C LEU A 55 4.77 -7.60 -2.75
N ILE A 56 5.07 -8.90 -2.79
CA ILE A 56 6.38 -9.45 -2.42
C ILE A 56 7.48 -8.95 -3.39
N ALA A 57 7.16 -8.77 -4.68
CA ALA A 57 8.13 -8.23 -5.64
C ALA A 57 8.48 -6.77 -5.36
N PHE A 58 7.50 -5.94 -4.98
CA PHE A 58 7.74 -4.58 -4.49
C PHE A 58 8.59 -4.59 -3.21
N ASP A 59 8.28 -5.46 -2.25
CA ASP A 59 9.03 -5.54 -0.98
C ASP A 59 10.50 -5.93 -1.20
N LYS A 60 10.76 -6.91 -2.08
CA LYS A 60 12.13 -7.32 -2.45
C LYS A 60 12.94 -6.19 -3.09
N ARG A 61 12.28 -5.24 -3.76
CA ARG A 61 12.91 -4.09 -4.42
C ARG A 61 12.77 -2.80 -3.62
N PHE A 62 12.21 -2.84 -2.40
CA PHE A 62 11.91 -1.66 -1.61
C PHE A 62 13.14 -0.76 -1.40
N GLU A 63 14.31 -1.36 -1.13
CA GLU A 63 15.56 -0.60 -0.98
C GLU A 63 15.98 0.14 -2.25
N GLU A 64 15.67 -0.38 -3.44
CA GLU A 64 15.97 0.30 -4.71
C GLU A 64 15.07 1.51 -4.92
N PHE A 65 13.80 1.44 -4.50
CA PHE A 65 12.89 2.58 -4.50
C PHE A 65 13.36 3.65 -3.51
N GLN A 66 13.72 3.26 -2.29
CA GLN A 66 14.23 4.18 -1.26
C GLN A 66 15.51 4.90 -1.71
N LYS A 67 16.46 4.18 -2.33
CA LYS A 67 17.68 4.79 -2.93
C LYS A 67 17.38 5.84 -4.00
N ARG A 68 16.22 5.78 -4.64
CA ARG A 68 15.75 6.74 -5.66
C ARG A 68 14.85 7.83 -5.09
N GLY A 69 14.63 7.88 -3.77
CA GLY A 69 13.71 8.80 -3.13
C GLY A 69 12.24 8.56 -3.52
N VAL A 70 11.87 7.28 -3.71
CA VAL A 70 10.54 6.85 -4.10
C VAL A 70 9.87 6.11 -2.95
N GLU A 71 8.71 6.60 -2.51
CA GLU A 71 7.82 5.88 -1.60
C GLU A 71 7.00 4.83 -2.35
N VAL A 72 6.70 3.73 -1.67
CA VAL A 72 5.85 2.65 -2.18
C VAL A 72 4.62 2.58 -1.29
N ILE A 73 3.43 2.52 -1.88
CA ILE A 73 2.15 2.49 -1.17
C ILE A 73 1.24 1.50 -1.88
N GLY A 74 0.77 0.49 -1.15
CA GLY A 74 -0.26 -0.44 -1.62
C GLY A 74 -1.64 0.02 -1.17
N VAL A 75 -2.66 -0.16 -2.00
CA VAL A 75 -4.05 0.18 -1.69
C VAL A 75 -4.96 -0.97 -2.12
N SER A 76 -5.87 -1.39 -1.24
CA SER A 76 -7.04 -2.18 -1.64
C SER A 76 -8.26 -1.73 -0.85
N ILE A 77 -9.40 -2.35 -1.13
CA ILE A 77 -10.67 -2.07 -0.43
C ILE A 77 -10.79 -2.79 0.92
N ASP A 78 -9.80 -3.59 1.29
CA ASP A 78 -9.80 -4.33 2.56
C ASP A 78 -9.53 -3.41 3.75
N SER A 79 -9.91 -3.85 4.95
CA SER A 79 -9.65 -3.10 6.18
C SER A 79 -8.18 -3.17 6.59
N GLN A 80 -7.73 -2.18 7.36
CA GLN A 80 -6.41 -2.17 8.00
C GLN A 80 -6.19 -3.39 8.91
N PHE A 81 -7.26 -3.98 9.45
CA PHE A 81 -7.17 -5.23 10.22
C PHE A 81 -6.89 -6.44 9.33
N SER A 82 -7.49 -6.50 8.14
CA SER A 82 -7.21 -7.52 7.14
C SER A 82 -5.75 -7.43 6.67
N HIS A 83 -5.29 -6.23 6.33
CA HIS A 83 -3.90 -5.98 5.96
C HIS A 83 -2.93 -6.44 7.04
N ASN A 84 -3.20 -6.11 8.30
CA ASN A 84 -2.34 -6.51 9.40
C ASN A 84 -2.34 -8.03 9.58
N ALA A 85 -3.50 -8.69 9.47
CA ALA A 85 -3.57 -10.15 9.52
C ALA A 85 -2.80 -10.81 8.37
N TRP A 86 -2.93 -10.28 7.15
CA TRP A 86 -2.25 -10.81 5.97
C TRP A 86 -0.73 -10.62 6.02
N ARG A 87 -0.29 -9.45 6.52
CA ARG A 87 1.12 -9.14 6.84
C ARG A 87 1.72 -10.10 7.87
N ASN A 88 0.92 -10.54 8.84
CA ASN A 88 1.34 -11.49 9.87
C ASN A 88 1.19 -12.95 9.44
N THR A 89 0.65 -13.22 8.26
CA THR A 89 0.55 -14.58 7.71
C THR A 89 1.84 -14.92 6.94
N PRO A 90 2.46 -16.09 7.16
CA PRO A 90 3.64 -16.51 6.41
C PRO A 90 3.37 -16.64 4.89
N VAL A 91 4.38 -16.33 4.08
CA VAL A 91 4.26 -16.39 2.61
C VAL A 91 3.93 -17.80 2.10
N ASN A 92 4.50 -18.84 2.73
CA ASN A 92 4.22 -20.24 2.41
C ASN A 92 2.79 -20.69 2.80
N GLU A 93 2.05 -19.86 3.53
CA GLU A 93 0.66 -20.09 3.94
C GLU A 93 -0.31 -19.12 3.22
N GLY A 94 0.14 -18.43 2.17
CA GLY A 94 -0.68 -17.51 1.38
C GLY A 94 -0.69 -16.06 1.89
N GLY A 95 0.16 -15.76 2.87
CA GLY A 95 0.40 -14.40 3.35
C GLY A 95 1.38 -13.59 2.50
N ILE A 96 1.65 -12.35 2.91
CA ILE A 96 2.66 -11.48 2.30
C ILE A 96 3.89 -11.28 3.19
N GLY A 97 3.84 -11.74 4.43
CA GLY A 97 4.87 -11.46 5.43
C GLY A 97 4.99 -9.95 5.75
N PRO A 98 5.99 -9.56 6.55
CA PRO A 98 6.15 -8.18 7.01
C PRO A 98 6.72 -7.28 5.90
N VAL A 99 5.86 -6.93 4.93
CA VAL A 99 6.20 -5.95 3.89
C VAL A 99 6.57 -4.60 4.51
N LYS A 100 7.54 -3.92 3.89
CA LYS A 100 8.20 -2.71 4.43
C LYS A 100 7.51 -1.39 4.08
N TYR A 101 6.45 -1.42 3.28
CA TYR A 101 5.72 -0.25 2.83
C TYR A 101 4.31 -0.21 3.41
N ALA A 102 3.63 0.94 3.29
CA ALA A 102 2.29 1.12 3.82
C ALA A 102 1.22 0.41 2.97
N LEU A 103 0.23 -0.18 3.64
CA LEU A 103 -0.98 -0.74 3.04
C LEU A 103 -2.18 0.12 3.49
N VAL A 104 -2.78 0.85 2.56
CA VAL A 104 -3.91 1.76 2.79
C VAL A 104 -5.23 1.02 2.56
N ALA A 105 -6.14 1.20 3.50
CA ALA A 105 -7.46 0.56 3.54
C ALA A 105 -8.54 1.50 2.96
N ASP A 106 -8.92 1.30 1.69
CA ASP A 106 -10.01 2.03 1.03
C ASP A 106 -11.38 1.37 1.27
N VAL A 107 -11.75 1.20 2.54
CA VAL A 107 -13.01 0.53 2.94
C VAL A 107 -14.25 1.28 2.43
N LYS A 108 -14.12 2.57 2.12
CA LYS A 108 -15.22 3.41 1.62
C LYS A 108 -15.33 3.44 0.11
N HIS A 109 -14.33 2.91 -0.61
CA HIS A 109 -14.25 2.94 -2.07
C HIS A 109 -14.27 4.39 -2.59
N GLU A 110 -13.57 5.29 -1.89
CA GLU A 110 -13.48 6.71 -2.23
C GLU A 110 -12.17 7.03 -2.97
N ILE A 111 -11.18 6.13 -2.93
CA ILE A 111 -9.86 6.30 -3.55
C ILE A 111 -9.82 5.64 -4.94
N CYS A 112 -10.34 4.41 -5.08
CA CYS A 112 -10.34 3.65 -6.34
C CYS A 112 -11.61 3.82 -7.19
#